data_AF-A0A2D7BVU0-F1
#
_entry.id   AF-A0A2D7BVU0-F1
#
_cell.length_a   1.000
_cell.length_b   1.000
_cell.length_c   1.000
_cell.angle_alpha   90.00
_cell.angle_beta   90.00
_cell.angle_gamma   90.00
#
_symmetry.space_group_name_H-M   'P 1'
#
loop_
_entity.id
_entity.type
_entity.pdbx_description
1 polymer ?
#
loop_
_entity_poly.entity_id
_entity_poly.type
_entity_poly.pdbx_seq_one_letter_code
_entity_poly.pdbx_strand_id
1 'polypeptide(L)'
;MGEIRWKKRDIELLFTATELFSVMAIYQEFKSQGKNYLDNLNIKDLQKLIIGRLDDENIPPTATEPLHALFDGAVKDFSEYLNNPEGFKAKVEERSKDPVRKFIDEPEFRDALKFVLVYRIVLQKKTTLSQAKTERGRILTMVLDECKGLLMSMVMSSAENLITAAEKHNLSGDAIGRLSLRIDELFDDGFKINLCLDGKPLDFDDDLAELLKEQKPKEDNSFNPMFG
;
A
#
# COMPACT_ATOMS: atom_id res chain seq x y z
N MET A 1 5.06 -16.21 -36.14
CA MET A 1 4.10 -15.45 -35.31
C MET A 1 4.69 -14.08 -35.07
N GLY A 2 3.90 -13.01 -35.24
CA GLY A 2 4.37 -11.62 -35.16
C GLY A 2 4.63 -11.14 -33.74
N GLU A 3 5.45 -10.10 -33.63
CA GLU A 3 5.78 -9.39 -32.39
C GLU A 3 4.55 -8.68 -31.81
N ILE A 4 4.33 -8.80 -30.49
CA ILE A 4 3.22 -8.11 -29.82
C ILE A 4 3.60 -6.64 -29.68
N ARG A 5 2.80 -5.76 -30.28
CA ARG A 5 2.94 -4.32 -30.08
C ARG A 5 2.14 -3.89 -28.85
N TRP A 6 2.84 -3.34 -27.87
CA TRP A 6 2.25 -2.81 -26.65
C TRP A 6 2.01 -1.31 -26.76
N LYS A 7 0.79 -0.87 -26.45
CA LYS A 7 0.47 0.55 -26.25
C LYS A 7 0.30 0.83 -24.75
N LYS A 8 0.39 2.10 -24.34
CA LYS A 8 0.17 2.50 -22.94
C LYS A 8 -1.15 1.94 -22.38
N ARG A 9 -2.24 2.06 -23.13
CA ARG A 9 -3.55 1.50 -22.76
C ARG A 9 -3.55 -0.02 -22.60
N ASP A 10 -2.72 -0.76 -23.35
CA ASP A 10 -2.58 -2.19 -23.14
C ASP A 10 -1.92 -2.49 -21.78
N ILE A 11 -0.97 -1.65 -21.34
CA ILE A 11 -0.28 -1.78 -20.04
C ILE A 11 -1.25 -1.44 -18.90
N GLU A 12 -1.99 -0.34 -19.01
CA GLU A 12 -3.01 0.07 -18.03
C GLU A 12 -4.10 -1.01 -17.85
N LEU A 13 -4.44 -1.75 -18.91
CA LEU A 13 -5.39 -2.87 -18.87
C LEU A 13 -4.77 -4.21 -18.43
N LEU A 14 -3.45 -4.34 -18.55
CA LEU A 14 -2.72 -5.53 -18.14
C LEU A 14 -2.47 -5.54 -16.63
N PHE A 15 -2.35 -4.34 -16.06
CA PHE A 15 -1.86 -4.12 -14.71
C PHE A 15 -2.68 -3.03 -13.99
N THR A 16 -3.73 -3.45 -13.29
CA THR A 16 -4.61 -2.57 -12.50
C THR A 16 -4.20 -2.55 -11.02
N ALA A 17 -5.02 -1.92 -10.17
CA ALA A 17 -4.89 -1.98 -8.72
C ALA A 17 -4.83 -3.44 -8.23
N THR A 18 -5.67 -4.34 -8.74
CA THR A 18 -5.71 -5.76 -8.39
C THR A 18 -4.36 -6.46 -8.62
N GLU A 19 -3.72 -6.19 -9.76
CA GLU A 19 -2.38 -6.73 -10.04
C GLU A 19 -1.32 -6.12 -9.13
N LEU A 20 -1.43 -4.84 -8.79
CA LEU A 20 -0.54 -4.19 -7.83
C LEU A 20 -0.67 -4.83 -6.44
N PHE A 21 -1.88 -5.09 -5.96
CA PHE A 21 -2.10 -5.81 -4.70
C PHE A 21 -1.53 -7.23 -4.74
N SER A 22 -1.68 -7.93 -5.86
CA SER A 22 -1.08 -9.26 -6.06
C SER A 22 0.45 -9.20 -5.97
N VAL A 23 1.06 -8.14 -6.51
CA VAL A 23 2.50 -7.90 -6.37
C VAL A 23 2.87 -7.63 -4.92
N MET A 24 2.09 -6.84 -4.19
CA MET A 24 2.35 -6.56 -2.77
C MET A 24 2.28 -7.83 -1.92
N ALA A 25 1.33 -8.71 -2.18
CA ALA A 25 1.23 -10.00 -1.50
C ALA A 25 2.45 -10.90 -1.72
N ILE A 26 2.87 -11.04 -2.98
CA ILE A 26 4.04 -11.86 -3.34
C ILE A 26 5.33 -11.22 -2.82
N TYR A 27 5.41 -9.89 -2.87
CA TYR A 27 6.53 -9.14 -2.32
C TYR A 27 6.68 -9.41 -0.82
N GLN A 28 5.60 -9.37 -0.03
CA GLN A 28 5.66 -9.66 1.41
C GLN A 28 6.10 -11.09 1.67
N GLU A 29 5.61 -12.04 0.89
CA GLU A 29 6.05 -13.44 0.96
C GLU A 29 7.55 -13.58 0.67
N PHE A 30 8.10 -12.81 -0.28
CA PHE A 30 9.54 -12.80 -0.53
C PHE A 30 10.32 -12.17 0.63
N LYS A 31 9.80 -11.10 1.24
CA LYS A 31 10.42 -10.47 2.41
C LYS A 31 10.47 -11.42 3.61
N SER A 32 9.40 -12.19 3.86
CA SER A 32 9.31 -13.12 5.00
C SER A 32 10.33 -14.28 4.90
N GLN A 33 10.66 -14.69 3.67
CA GLN A 33 11.63 -15.76 3.39
C GLN A 33 13.10 -15.30 3.39
N GLY A 34 13.36 -13.98 3.41
CA GLY A 34 14.70 -13.42 3.48
C GLY A 34 15.52 -13.61 2.20
N LYS A 35 16.86 -13.54 2.31
CA LYS A 35 17.77 -13.42 1.14
C LYS A 35 17.70 -14.56 0.11
N ASN A 36 17.18 -15.73 0.50
CA ASN A 36 17.11 -16.92 -0.35
C ASN A 36 15.66 -17.24 -0.79
N TYR A 37 14.77 -16.24 -0.81
CA TYR A 37 13.37 -16.41 -1.19
C TYR A 37 13.17 -17.09 -2.55
N LEU A 38 14.11 -16.93 -3.49
CA LEU A 38 14.06 -17.59 -4.79
C LEU A 38 14.26 -19.12 -4.71
N ASP A 39 14.97 -19.61 -3.69
CA ASP A 39 15.28 -21.04 -3.54
C ASP A 39 14.07 -21.84 -3.03
N ASN A 40 13.14 -21.17 -2.34
CA ASN A 40 11.94 -21.76 -1.75
C ASN A 40 10.66 -21.44 -2.54
N LEU A 41 10.80 -21.02 -3.80
CA LEU A 41 9.69 -20.63 -4.66
C LEU A 41 8.74 -21.79 -4.99
N ASN A 42 7.61 -21.87 -4.28
CA ASN A 42 6.48 -22.67 -4.73
C ASN A 42 5.55 -21.87 -5.64
N ILE A 43 5.68 -22.07 -6.96
CA ILE A 43 4.86 -21.39 -7.98
C ILE A 43 3.36 -21.57 -7.72
N LYS A 44 2.92 -22.73 -7.22
CA LYS A 44 1.49 -22.97 -6.94
C LYS A 44 0.98 -22.11 -5.79
N ASP A 45 1.81 -21.86 -4.77
CA ASP A 45 1.41 -21.02 -3.65
C ASP A 45 1.42 -19.55 -4.03
N LEU A 46 2.41 -19.10 -4.82
CA LEU A 46 2.39 -17.74 -5.37
C LEU A 46 1.18 -17.46 -6.28
N GLN A 47 0.71 -18.46 -7.03
CA GLN A 47 -0.49 -18.32 -7.85
C GLN A 47 -1.76 -18.12 -7.03
N LYS A 48 -1.79 -18.53 -5.76
CA LYS A 48 -2.91 -18.28 -4.85
C LYS A 48 -2.92 -16.84 -4.34
N LEU A 49 -1.77 -16.16 -4.38
CA LEU A 49 -1.64 -14.74 -3.99
C LEU A 49 -2.05 -13.77 -5.10
N ILE A 50 -2.49 -14.27 -6.26
CA ILE A 50 -3.03 -13.44 -7.35
C ILE A 50 -4.50 -13.16 -7.04
N ILE A 51 -4.81 -11.91 -6.70
CA ILE A 51 -6.12 -11.51 -6.17
C ILE A 51 -7.26 -11.68 -7.17
N GLY A 52 -7.01 -11.57 -8.49
CA GLY A 52 -8.01 -11.93 -9.52
C GLY A 52 -8.41 -13.42 -9.57
N ARG A 53 -7.99 -14.22 -8.58
CA ARG A 53 -8.39 -15.62 -8.32
C ARG A 53 -8.89 -15.84 -6.89
N LEU A 54 -8.83 -14.84 -6.03
CA LEU A 54 -9.34 -14.87 -4.67
C LEU A 54 -10.75 -14.30 -4.72
N ASP A 55 -11.70 -14.98 -4.10
CA ASP A 55 -12.95 -14.31 -3.70
C ASP A 55 -12.56 -13.23 -2.66
N ASP A 56 -13.21 -12.05 -2.69
CA ASP A 56 -12.85 -10.90 -1.85
C ASP A 56 -12.72 -11.25 -0.34
N GLU A 57 -13.42 -12.29 0.11
CA GLU A 57 -13.41 -12.82 1.47
C GLU A 57 -12.09 -13.53 1.89
N ASN A 58 -11.18 -13.83 0.96
CA ASN A 58 -10.00 -14.66 1.20
C ASN A 58 -8.65 -13.96 0.97
N ILE A 59 -8.64 -12.63 0.92
CA ILE A 59 -7.39 -11.89 0.73
C ILE A 59 -6.53 -12.03 1.99
N PRO A 60 -5.30 -12.58 1.89
CA PRO A 60 -4.46 -12.75 3.06
C PRO A 60 -4.19 -11.40 3.72
N PRO A 61 -4.27 -11.26 5.05
CA PRO A 61 -3.90 -10.03 5.74
C PRO A 61 -2.47 -9.55 5.41
N THR A 62 -1.58 -10.50 5.10
CA THR A 62 -0.20 -10.23 4.66
C THR A 62 -0.11 -9.55 3.29
N ALA A 63 -1.18 -9.60 2.47
CA ALA A 63 -1.21 -8.96 1.16
C ALA A 63 -1.23 -7.43 1.23
N THR A 64 -1.84 -6.90 2.29
CA THR A 64 -2.05 -5.46 2.48
C THR A 64 -1.01 -4.83 3.39
N GLU A 65 -0.26 -5.63 4.18
CA GLU A 65 0.81 -5.17 5.07
C GLU A 65 1.83 -4.21 4.41
N PRO A 66 2.36 -4.49 3.21
CA PRO A 66 3.27 -3.56 2.54
C PRO A 66 2.64 -2.20 2.23
N LEU A 67 1.33 -2.17 1.91
CA LEU A 67 0.59 -0.94 1.67
C LEU A 67 0.30 -0.21 2.97
N HIS A 68 -0.04 -0.92 4.04
CA HIS A 68 -0.17 -0.33 5.38
C HIS A 68 1.14 0.32 5.83
N ALA A 69 2.29 -0.34 5.61
CA ALA A 69 3.60 0.22 5.92
C ALA A 69 3.91 1.46 5.07
N LEU A 70 3.52 1.46 3.79
CA LEU A 70 3.62 2.63 2.91
C LEU A 70 2.76 3.78 3.44
N PHE A 71 1.52 3.51 3.85
CA PHE A 71 0.62 4.51 4.40
C PHE A 71 1.10 5.05 5.75
N ASP A 72 1.59 4.19 6.65
CA ASP A 72 2.14 4.62 7.94
C ASP A 72 3.38 5.50 7.75
N GLY A 73 4.21 5.20 6.75
CA GLY A 73 5.30 6.08 6.32
C GLY A 73 4.80 7.44 5.85
N ALA A 74 3.75 7.46 5.01
CA ALA A 74 3.14 8.69 4.53
C ALA A 74 2.48 9.50 5.66
N VAL A 75 1.87 8.87 6.66
CA VAL A 75 1.32 9.53 7.86
C VAL A 75 2.43 10.18 8.66
N LYS A 76 3.53 9.46 8.91
CA LYS A 76 4.68 10.01 9.62
C LYS A 76 5.24 11.23 8.88
N ASP A 77 5.40 11.10 7.57
CA ASP A 77 5.85 12.18 6.71
C ASP A 77 4.89 13.37 6.78
N PHE A 78 3.58 13.14 6.75
CA PHE A 78 2.56 14.18 6.88
C PHE A 78 2.61 14.87 8.25
N SER A 79 2.80 14.12 9.34
CA SER A 79 2.88 14.66 10.71
C SER A 79 4.00 15.71 10.85
N GLU A 80 5.10 15.53 10.11
CA GLU A 80 6.21 16.51 10.06
C GLU A 80 5.83 17.80 9.32
N TYR A 81 4.84 17.76 8.43
CA TYR A 81 4.41 18.86 7.58
C TYR A 81 3.03 19.42 7.92
N LEU A 82 2.49 19.10 9.08
CA LEU A 82 1.17 19.57 9.52
C LEU A 82 0.98 21.08 9.53
N ASN A 83 2.06 21.82 9.79
CA ASN A 83 2.03 23.29 9.76
C ASN A 83 2.04 23.84 8.31
N ASN A 84 2.16 22.97 7.30
CA ASN A 84 2.10 23.29 5.88
C ASN A 84 1.62 22.09 5.03
N PRO A 85 0.33 21.70 5.11
CA PRO A 85 -0.22 20.58 4.36
C PRO A 85 -0.06 20.74 2.84
N GLU A 86 -0.22 21.97 2.33
CA GLU A 86 0.02 22.28 0.91
C GLU A 86 1.48 22.04 0.51
N GLY A 87 2.44 22.34 1.39
CA GLY A 87 3.86 22.06 1.17
C GLY A 87 4.19 20.57 1.14
N PHE A 88 3.44 19.72 1.84
CA PHE A 88 3.56 18.28 1.70
C PHE A 88 3.01 17.81 0.35
N LYS A 89 1.78 18.24 0.00
CA LYS A 89 1.13 17.92 -1.27
C LYS A 89 2.01 18.32 -2.46
N ALA A 90 2.54 19.55 -2.44
CA ALA A 90 3.46 20.06 -3.45
C ALA A 90 4.75 19.22 -3.54
N LYS A 91 5.38 18.82 -2.42
CA LYS A 91 6.59 18.00 -2.45
C LYS A 91 6.38 16.60 -3.04
N VAL A 92 5.21 16.01 -2.78
CA VAL A 92 4.84 14.71 -3.35
C VAL A 92 4.50 14.86 -4.84
N GLU A 93 3.77 15.91 -5.23
CA GLU A 93 3.44 16.23 -6.62
C GLU A 93 4.69 16.57 -7.47
N GLU A 94 5.61 17.35 -6.90
CA GLU A 94 6.91 17.72 -7.50
C GLU A 94 7.92 16.57 -7.51
N ARG A 95 7.57 15.42 -6.92
CA ARG A 95 8.46 14.25 -6.76
C ARG A 95 9.76 14.54 -6.02
N SER A 96 9.82 15.63 -5.26
CA SER A 96 10.97 15.96 -4.41
C SER A 96 11.01 15.05 -3.17
N LYS A 97 9.88 14.44 -2.82
CA LYS A 97 9.76 13.28 -1.92
C LYS A 97 9.08 12.14 -2.67
N ASP A 98 9.77 10.99 -2.78
CA ASP A 98 9.27 9.80 -3.48
C ASP A 98 9.04 8.66 -2.46
N PRO A 99 7.85 8.61 -1.83
CA PRO A 99 7.55 7.65 -0.77
C PRO A 99 7.49 6.21 -1.27
N VAL A 100 7.30 6.01 -2.58
CA VAL A 100 7.15 4.69 -3.20
C VAL A 100 8.47 4.12 -3.70
N ARG A 101 9.48 4.97 -3.90
CA ARG A 101 10.79 4.57 -4.46
C ARG A 101 11.43 3.41 -3.73
N LYS A 102 11.39 3.43 -2.39
CA LYS A 102 12.01 2.38 -1.57
C LYS A 102 11.46 1.00 -1.94
N PHE A 103 10.15 0.89 -2.15
CA PHE A 103 9.50 -0.37 -2.51
C PHE A 103 9.84 -0.78 -3.95
N ILE A 104 9.75 0.15 -4.91
CA ILE A 104 9.94 -0.16 -6.34
C ILE A 104 11.39 -0.53 -6.68
N ASP A 105 12.35 -0.01 -5.93
CA ASP A 105 13.77 -0.30 -6.14
C ASP A 105 14.22 -1.61 -5.48
N GLU A 106 13.39 -2.23 -4.63
CA GLU A 106 13.73 -3.51 -3.99
C GLU A 106 13.69 -4.67 -5.01
N PRO A 107 14.73 -5.55 -5.03
CA PRO A 107 14.77 -6.73 -5.88
C PRO A 107 13.52 -7.62 -5.73
N GLU A 108 13.08 -7.83 -4.50
CA GLU A 108 11.92 -8.64 -4.14
C GLU A 108 10.65 -8.10 -4.81
N PHE A 109 10.44 -6.78 -4.79
CA PHE A 109 9.29 -6.15 -5.44
C PHE A 109 9.34 -6.33 -6.95
N ARG A 110 10.52 -6.10 -7.55
CA ARG A 110 10.72 -6.26 -8.99
C ARG A 110 10.51 -7.71 -9.43
N ASP A 111 10.89 -8.69 -8.62
CA ASP A 111 10.70 -10.10 -8.93
C ASP A 111 9.25 -10.54 -8.74
N ALA A 112 8.55 -10.02 -7.73
CA ALA A 112 7.11 -10.18 -7.57
C ALA A 112 6.34 -9.62 -8.77
N LEU A 113 6.71 -8.41 -9.22
CA LEU A 113 6.15 -7.78 -10.41
C LEU A 113 6.36 -8.64 -11.67
N LYS A 114 7.57 -9.14 -11.87
CA LYS A 114 7.90 -10.02 -13.00
C LYS A 114 7.05 -11.30 -13.00
N PHE A 115 6.74 -11.85 -11.83
CA PHE A 115 5.91 -13.05 -11.69
C PHE A 115 4.46 -12.76 -12.10
N VAL A 116 3.83 -11.75 -11.50
CA VAL A 116 2.44 -11.35 -11.82
C VAL A 116 2.32 -10.99 -13.29
N LEU A 117 3.27 -10.22 -13.82
CA LEU A 117 3.26 -9.76 -15.20
C LEU A 117 3.29 -10.92 -16.20
N VAL A 118 4.13 -11.94 -15.98
CA VAL A 118 4.15 -13.14 -16.86
C VAL A 118 2.81 -13.84 -16.84
N TYR A 119 2.22 -13.99 -15.66
CA TYR A 119 0.93 -14.64 -15.52
C TYR A 119 -0.17 -13.89 -16.28
N ARG A 120 -0.22 -12.56 -16.16
CA ARG A 120 -1.16 -11.69 -16.87
C ARG A 120 -1.00 -11.75 -18.39
N ILE A 121 0.23 -11.73 -18.89
CA ILE A 121 0.50 -11.84 -20.34
C ILE A 121 0.01 -13.19 -20.89
N VAL A 122 0.24 -14.29 -20.16
CA VAL A 122 -0.25 -15.63 -20.55
C VAL A 122 -1.77 -15.62 -20.67
N LEU A 123 -2.47 -15.13 -19.64
CA LEU A 123 -3.93 -15.11 -19.62
C LEU A 123 -4.54 -14.20 -20.70
N GLN A 124 -4.15 -12.92 -20.69
CA GLN A 124 -4.84 -11.90 -21.49
C GLN A 124 -4.49 -11.99 -22.97
N LYS A 125 -3.26 -12.34 -23.30
CA LYS A 125 -2.80 -12.45 -24.70
C LYS A 125 -2.80 -13.89 -25.22
N LYS A 126 -3.24 -14.86 -24.42
CA LYS A 126 -3.30 -16.30 -24.75
C LYS A 126 -1.97 -16.81 -25.31
N THR A 127 -0.87 -16.44 -24.67
CA THR A 127 0.50 -16.77 -25.11
C THR A 127 1.08 -17.94 -24.33
N THR A 128 2.15 -18.54 -24.87
CA THR A 128 2.93 -19.54 -24.11
C THR A 128 3.74 -18.87 -23.00
N LEU A 129 4.09 -19.63 -21.96
CA LEU A 129 4.95 -19.14 -20.87
C LEU A 129 6.29 -18.59 -21.39
N SER A 130 6.89 -19.23 -22.40
CA SER A 130 8.14 -18.78 -22.99
C SER A 130 7.99 -17.42 -23.65
N GLN A 131 6.91 -17.20 -24.40
CA GLN A 131 6.63 -15.90 -25.03
C GLN A 131 6.36 -14.83 -23.97
N ALA A 132 5.57 -15.15 -22.95
CA ALA A 132 5.27 -14.22 -21.87
C ALA A 132 6.52 -13.77 -21.11
N LYS A 133 7.51 -14.65 -20.89
CA LYS A 133 8.81 -14.29 -20.26
C LYS A 133 9.61 -13.30 -21.12
N THR A 134 9.60 -13.46 -22.44
CA THR A 134 10.23 -12.54 -23.38
C THR A 134 9.52 -11.18 -23.38
N GLU A 135 8.20 -11.19 -23.51
CA GLU A 135 7.38 -9.96 -23.52
C GLU A 135 7.47 -9.19 -22.21
N ARG A 136 7.45 -9.88 -21.06
CA ARG A 136 7.71 -9.29 -19.75
C ARG A 136 8.98 -8.44 -19.76
N GLY A 137 10.09 -8.95 -20.30
CA GLY A 137 11.34 -8.20 -20.37
C GLY A 137 11.24 -6.91 -21.20
N ARG A 138 10.42 -6.92 -22.24
CA ARG A 138 10.22 -5.76 -23.14
C ARG A 138 9.39 -4.66 -22.51
N ILE A 139 8.40 -5.01 -21.69
CA ILE A 139 7.46 -4.04 -21.11
C ILE A 139 7.68 -3.73 -19.64
N LEU A 140 8.67 -4.37 -18.98
CA LEU A 140 8.88 -4.25 -17.54
C LEU A 140 9.00 -2.80 -17.08
N THR A 141 9.75 -1.96 -17.80
CA THR A 141 9.92 -0.54 -17.45
C THR A 141 8.59 0.21 -17.50
N MET A 142 7.77 -0.02 -18.54
CA MET A 142 6.46 0.64 -18.66
C MET A 142 5.51 0.21 -17.53
N VAL A 143 5.54 -1.07 -17.16
CA VAL A 143 4.73 -1.60 -16.07
C VAL A 143 5.22 -1.07 -14.72
N LEU A 144 6.53 -0.93 -14.51
CA LEU A 144 7.10 -0.31 -13.30
C LEU A 144 6.65 1.15 -13.16
N ASP A 145 6.65 1.91 -14.26
CA ASP A 145 6.18 3.29 -14.26
C ASP A 145 4.67 3.37 -13.92
N GLU A 146 3.87 2.42 -14.41
CA GLU A 146 2.44 2.31 -14.07
C GLU A 146 2.25 1.96 -12.58
N CYS A 147 2.99 0.98 -12.06
CA CYS A 147 2.97 0.64 -10.63
C CYS A 147 3.32 1.85 -9.76
N LYS A 148 4.32 2.63 -10.19
CA LYS A 148 4.70 3.87 -9.51
C LYS A 148 3.56 4.89 -9.52
N GLY A 149 2.90 5.07 -10.66
CA GLY A 149 1.74 5.96 -10.79
C GLY A 149 0.61 5.56 -9.86
N LEU A 150 0.26 4.28 -9.84
CA LEU A 150 -0.77 3.72 -8.95
C LEU A 150 -0.41 3.94 -7.48
N LEU A 151 0.77 3.49 -7.03
CA LEU A 151 1.19 3.66 -5.63
C LEU A 151 1.24 5.13 -5.21
N MET A 152 1.71 6.03 -6.08
CA MET A 152 1.69 7.47 -5.80
C MET A 152 0.26 8.00 -5.66
N SER A 153 -0.66 7.60 -6.55
CA SER A 153 -2.08 7.97 -6.45
C SER A 153 -2.69 7.49 -5.13
N MET A 154 -2.34 6.28 -4.69
CA MET A 154 -2.79 5.72 -3.41
C MET A 154 -2.31 6.54 -2.21
N VAL A 155 -1.02 6.92 -2.22
CA VAL A 155 -0.42 7.75 -1.18
C VAL A 155 -1.04 9.15 -1.15
N MET A 156 -1.30 9.74 -2.32
CA MET A 156 -1.93 11.06 -2.42
C MET A 156 -3.37 11.04 -1.91
N SER A 157 -4.18 10.05 -2.30
CA SER A 157 -5.54 9.89 -1.79
C SER A 157 -5.55 9.67 -0.26
N SER A 158 -4.60 8.88 0.23
CA SER A 158 -4.38 8.66 1.66
C SER A 158 -4.05 9.96 2.40
N ALA A 159 -3.17 10.79 1.82
CA ALA A 159 -2.82 12.10 2.38
C ALA A 159 -4.02 13.05 2.41
N GLU A 160 -4.85 13.08 1.37
CA GLU A 160 -6.06 13.91 1.33
C GLU A 160 -7.08 13.50 2.41
N ASN A 161 -7.23 12.19 2.63
CA ASN A 161 -8.08 11.67 3.71
C ASN A 161 -7.54 12.05 5.09
N LEU A 162 -6.21 12.03 5.28
CA LEU A 162 -5.56 12.47 6.53
C LEU A 162 -5.72 13.98 6.76
N ILE A 163 -5.59 14.81 5.72
CA ILE A 163 -5.83 16.25 5.80
C ILE A 163 -7.26 16.52 6.25
N THR A 164 -8.23 15.90 5.57
CA THR A 164 -9.64 16.05 5.87
C THR A 164 -9.96 15.63 7.31
N ALA A 165 -9.37 14.53 7.79
CA ALA A 165 -9.56 14.07 9.15
C ALA A 165 -8.88 14.99 10.19
N ALA A 166 -7.67 15.46 9.92
CA ALA A 166 -6.97 16.41 10.79
C ALA A 166 -7.77 17.70 10.98
N GLU A 167 -8.33 18.24 9.89
CA GLU A 167 -9.18 19.43 9.89
C GLU A 167 -10.51 19.18 10.63
N LYS A 168 -11.22 18.09 10.28
CA LYS A 168 -12.53 17.76 10.87
C LYS A 168 -12.44 17.53 12.38
N HIS A 169 -11.35 16.92 12.85
CA HIS A 169 -11.22 16.49 14.23
C HIS A 169 -10.25 17.36 15.07
N ASN A 170 -9.76 18.49 14.54
CA ASN A 170 -8.80 19.38 15.21
C ASN A 170 -7.62 18.63 15.84
N LEU A 171 -7.09 17.64 15.13
CA LEU A 171 -6.01 16.80 15.65
C LEU A 171 -4.71 17.61 15.74
N SER A 172 -4.04 17.52 16.89
CA SER A 172 -2.70 18.09 17.07
C SER A 172 -1.61 17.12 16.60
N GLY A 173 -0.37 17.60 16.42
CA GLY A 173 0.74 16.84 15.85
C GLY A 173 0.99 15.46 16.48
N ASP A 174 0.85 15.35 17.80
CA ASP A 174 1.05 14.07 18.52
C ASP A 174 -0.08 13.06 18.21
N ALA A 175 -1.32 13.53 18.07
CA ALA A 175 -2.45 12.68 17.69
C ALA A 175 -2.37 12.22 16.23
N ILE A 176 -1.76 13.01 15.35
CA ILE A 176 -1.60 12.66 13.93
C ILE A 176 -0.48 11.65 13.72
N GLY A 177 0.60 11.73 14.50
CA GLY A 177 1.63 10.69 14.52
C GLY A 177 1.11 9.32 14.97
N ARG A 178 -0.05 9.27 15.62
CA ARG A 178 -0.76 8.06 16.06
C ARG A 178 -1.83 7.59 15.08
N LEU A 179 -2.03 8.31 13.98
CA LEU A 179 -2.91 7.87 12.90
C LEU A 179 -2.24 6.74 12.12
N SER A 180 -3.07 5.89 11.57
CA SER A 180 -2.68 4.83 10.64
C SER A 180 -3.81 4.61 9.66
N LEU A 181 -3.49 4.17 8.44
CA LEU A 181 -4.49 3.86 7.42
C LEU A 181 -4.47 2.37 7.15
N ARG A 182 -5.65 1.75 7.16
CA ARG A 182 -5.81 0.31 6.93
C ARG A 182 -6.75 0.10 5.76
N ILE A 183 -6.42 -0.85 4.90
CA ILE A 183 -7.30 -1.28 3.83
C ILE A 183 -8.45 -2.04 4.48
N ASP A 184 -9.66 -1.50 4.29
CA ASP A 184 -10.92 -2.04 4.79
C ASP A 184 -11.50 -3.05 3.79
N GLU A 185 -11.46 -2.68 2.50
CA GLU A 185 -12.06 -3.45 1.41
C GLU A 185 -11.26 -3.27 0.12
N LEU A 186 -11.23 -4.28 -0.74
CA LEU A 186 -10.59 -4.27 -2.04
C LEU A 186 -11.64 -4.42 -3.14
N PHE A 187 -11.46 -3.70 -4.25
CA PHE A 187 -12.34 -3.75 -5.41
C PHE A 187 -11.50 -3.96 -6.68
N ASP A 188 -12.16 -4.34 -7.78
CA ASP A 188 -11.53 -4.49 -9.09
C ASP A 188 -10.84 -3.20 -9.57
N ASP A 189 -11.37 -2.04 -9.19
CA ASP A 189 -10.89 -0.72 -9.59
C ASP A 189 -10.18 0.05 -8.46
N GLY A 190 -10.03 -0.54 -7.27
CA GLY A 190 -9.45 0.19 -6.14
C GLY A 190 -9.57 -0.50 -4.79
N PHE A 191 -9.70 0.32 -3.76
CA PHE A 191 -9.76 -0.12 -2.37
C PHE A 191 -10.37 0.97 -1.50
N LYS A 192 -11.00 0.55 -0.41
CA LYS A 192 -11.46 1.43 0.66
C LYS A 192 -10.43 1.42 1.77
N ILE A 193 -10.09 2.61 2.28
CA ILE A 193 -9.24 2.74 3.48
C ILE A 193 -10.07 3.20 4.66
N ASN A 194 -9.74 2.66 5.82
CA ASN A 194 -10.21 3.09 7.12
C ASN A 194 -9.08 3.84 7.83
N LEU A 195 -9.41 4.98 8.42
CA LEU A 195 -8.49 5.74 9.25
C LEU A 195 -8.56 5.18 10.67
N CYS A 196 -7.41 4.97 11.30
CA CYS A 196 -7.35 4.45 12.65
C CYS A 196 -6.51 5.36 13.54
N LEU A 197 -6.94 5.58 14.78
CA LEU A 197 -6.16 6.21 15.85
C LEU A 197 -5.78 5.13 16.86
N ASP A 198 -4.47 4.91 17.06
CA ASP A 198 -3.95 3.81 17.89
C ASP A 198 -4.52 2.43 17.52
N GLY A 199 -4.72 2.20 16.23
CA GLY A 199 -5.27 0.94 15.71
C GLY A 199 -6.78 0.78 15.91
N LYS A 200 -7.49 1.77 16.48
CA LYS A 200 -8.95 1.79 16.51
C LYS A 200 -9.50 2.57 15.32
N PRO A 201 -10.47 2.02 14.56
CA PRO A 201 -11.17 2.76 13.52
C PRO A 201 -11.69 4.11 14.01
N LEU A 202 -11.47 5.15 13.22
CA LEU A 202 -12.16 6.41 13.33
C LEU A 202 -13.35 6.34 12.39
N ASP A 203 -14.54 6.11 12.94
CA ASP A 203 -15.74 6.34 12.15
C ASP A 203 -15.81 7.83 11.83
N PHE A 204 -15.89 8.14 10.53
CA PHE A 204 -16.00 9.52 10.08
C PHE A 204 -17.26 10.21 10.63
N ASP A 205 -18.20 9.47 11.23
CA ASP A 205 -19.41 9.98 11.86
C ASP A 205 -19.36 10.02 13.41
N ASP A 206 -18.32 9.48 14.05
CA ASP A 206 -18.23 9.43 15.51
C ASP A 206 -17.47 10.63 16.11
N ASP A 207 -18.04 11.17 17.20
CA ASP A 207 -17.47 12.24 18.01
C ASP A 207 -16.20 11.75 18.73
N LEU A 208 -15.05 11.98 18.08
CA LEU A 208 -13.69 11.71 18.57
C LEU A 208 -13.41 12.20 20.01
N ALA A 209 -14.22 13.15 20.50
CA ALA A 209 -14.19 13.66 21.86
C ALA A 209 -14.51 12.60 22.93
N GLU A 210 -15.24 11.51 22.60
CA GLU A 210 -15.44 10.37 23.49
C GLU A 210 -14.25 9.39 23.47
N LEU A 211 -13.73 9.06 22.29
CA LEU A 211 -12.58 8.15 22.14
C LEU A 211 -11.29 8.68 22.81
N LEU A 212 -11.08 10.00 22.80
CA LEU A 212 -9.95 10.64 23.49
C LEU A 212 -10.14 10.77 25.01
N LYS A 213 -11.38 10.70 25.52
CA LYS A 213 -11.66 10.70 26.97
C LYS A 213 -11.38 9.35 27.60
N GLU A 214 -11.60 8.25 26.89
CA GLU A 214 -11.37 6.89 27.41
C GLU A 214 -9.88 6.50 27.48
N GLN A 215 -9.00 7.20 26.77
CA GLN A 215 -7.56 6.87 26.71
C GLN A 215 -6.66 7.70 27.63
N LYS A 216 -7.18 8.64 28.44
CA LYS A 216 -6.35 9.23 29.49
C LYS A 216 -5.97 8.12 30.48
N PRO A 217 -4.67 7.90 30.76
CA PRO A 217 -4.29 7.00 31.84
C PRO A 217 -4.99 7.51 33.10
N LYS A 218 -5.63 6.61 33.85
CA LYS A 218 -6.06 6.94 35.21
C LYS A 218 -4.82 7.50 35.91
N GLU A 219 -4.86 8.76 36.30
CA GLU A 219 -3.89 9.30 37.24
C GLU A 219 -3.94 8.39 38.46
N ASP A 220 -2.92 7.55 38.62
CA ASP A 220 -2.69 6.82 39.85
C ASP A 220 -2.34 7.87 40.90
N ASN A 221 -3.37 8.36 41.59
CA ASN A 221 -3.24 9.12 42.82
C ASN A 221 -2.77 8.18 43.93
N SER A 222 -1.56 7.63 43.80
CA SER A 222 -0.82 7.09 44.93
C SER A 222 -0.07 8.26 45.60
N PHE A 223 -0.82 9.07 46.34
CA PHE A 223 -0.24 9.97 47.33
C PHE A 223 0.36 9.09 48.44
N ASN A 224 1.68 9.02 48.54
CA ASN A 224 2.39 8.27 49.58
C ASN A 224 2.78 9.25 50.71
N PRO A 225 2.13 9.23 51.90
CA PRO A 225 2.33 10.24 52.93
C PRO A 225 3.56 9.99 53.84
N MET A 226 4.58 9.28 53.38
CA MET A 226 5.76 8.91 54.19
C MET A 226 6.96 9.85 54.08
N PHE A 227 6.85 10.97 53.37
CA PHE A 227 7.85 12.03 53.36
C PHE A 227 7.17 13.40 53.52
N GLY A 228 6.70 13.66 54.74
CA GLY A 228 6.29 14.97 55.25
C GLY A 228 7.03 15.28 56.54
#